data_AF-A0A839P1T6-F1
#
_entry.id   AF-A0A839P1T6-F1
#
_cell.length_a   1.000
_cell.length_b   1.000
_cell.length_c   1.000
_cell.angle_alpha   90.00
_cell.angle_beta   90.00
_cell.angle_gamma   90.00
#
_symmetry.space_group_name_H-M   'P 1'
#
loop_
_entity.id
_entity.type
_entity.pdbx_description
1 polymer ?
#
loop_
_entity_poly.entity_id
_entity_poly.type
_entity_poly.pdbx_seq_one_letter_code
_entity_poly.pdbx_strand_id
1 'polypeptide(L)'
;MSNDTIIWTQGGISEVPLQRFTGRVGAIEVATVEYDGSNRLWTWWSPLSEDIWGHAKEADGAKQAAEIWLRDWLENFRPFLEAGR
;
A
#
# COMPACT_ATOMS: atom_id res chain seq x y z
N MET A 1 13.45 15.93 8.03
CA MET A 1 12.84 14.59 8.13
C MET A 1 12.28 14.32 6.75
N SER A 2 12.77 13.29 6.05
CA SER A 2 12.25 12.96 4.72
C SER A 2 10.80 12.53 4.88
N ASN A 3 9.86 13.18 4.17
CA ASN A 3 8.48 12.71 4.07
C ASN A 3 8.50 11.47 3.17
N ASP A 4 8.93 10.33 3.72
CA ASP A 4 8.92 9.05 3.02
C ASP A 4 7.48 8.52 2.98
N THR A 5 6.63 9.25 2.26
CA THR A 5 5.22 8.95 2.02
C THR A 5 5.12 7.97 0.86
N ILE A 6 4.19 7.03 0.95
CA ILE A 6 3.90 6.12 -0.16
C ILE A 6 3.43 6.95 -1.36
N ILE A 7 4.07 6.75 -2.52
CA ILE A 7 3.63 7.34 -3.78
C ILE A 7 2.68 6.35 -4.45
N TRP A 8 1.42 6.75 -4.57
CA TRP A 8 0.38 5.96 -5.23
C TRP A 8 0.30 6.30 -6.71
N THR A 9 0.48 5.30 -7.57
CA THR A 9 0.33 5.43 -9.02
C THR A 9 -0.87 4.62 -9.49
N GLN A 10 -1.79 5.24 -10.25
CA GLN A 10 -2.91 4.51 -10.84
C GLN A 10 -2.42 3.65 -12.01
N GLY A 11 -2.81 2.38 -12.02
CA GLY A 11 -2.55 1.49 -13.15
C GLY A 11 -3.42 1.85 -14.36
N GLY A 12 -2.99 1.46 -15.55
CA GLY A 12 -3.76 1.62 -16.78
C GLY A 12 -3.39 0.59 -17.84
N ILE A 13 -4.30 0.35 -18.78
CA ILE A 13 -4.06 -0.48 -19.98
C ILE A 13 -4.50 0.34 -21.19
N SER A 14 -3.59 0.57 -22.14
CA SER A 14 -3.87 1.32 -23.37
C SER A 14 -4.65 2.62 -23.10
N GLU A 15 -4.12 3.46 -22.20
CA GLU A 15 -4.72 4.74 -21.76
C GLU A 15 -6.01 4.64 -20.93
N VAL A 16 -6.54 3.45 -20.71
CA VAL A 16 -7.70 3.24 -19.84
C VAL A 16 -7.24 3.09 -18.38
N PRO A 17 -7.62 4.02 -17.47
CA PRO A 17 -7.26 3.91 -16.07
C PRO A 17 -7.99 2.73 -15.40
N LEU A 18 -7.25 1.92 -14.66
CA LEU A 18 -7.80 0.83 -13.87
C LEU A 18 -8.26 1.34 -12.49
N GLN A 19 -9.21 0.64 -11.88
CA GLN A 19 -9.53 0.81 -10.47
C GLN A 19 -8.51 0.08 -9.59
N ARG A 20 -7.23 0.38 -9.82
CA ARG A 20 -6.07 -0.20 -9.14
C ARG A 20 -4.98 0.85 -8.99
N PHE A 21 -4.38 0.92 -7.82
CA PHE A 21 -3.25 1.76 -7.47
C PHE A 21 -2.12 0.89 -6.93
N THR A 22 -0.90 1.22 -7.30
CA THR A 22 0.31 0.62 -6.74
C THR A 22 1.03 1.67 -5.89
N GLY A 23 1.29 1.34 -4.64
CA GLY A 23 2.02 2.16 -3.69
C GLY A 23 3.50 1.81 -3.69
N ARG A 24 4.36 2.82 -3.81
CA ARG A 24 5.82 2.67 -3.76
C ARG A 24 6.48 3.60 -2.75
N VAL A 25 7.57 3.13 -2.13
CA VAL A 25 8.54 3.94 -1.40
C VAL A 25 9.87 3.83 -2.13
N GLY A 26 10.27 4.90 -2.83
CA GLY A 26 11.38 4.84 -3.78
C GLY A 26 11.11 3.80 -4.88
N ALA A 27 12.04 2.85 -5.06
CA ALA A 27 11.91 1.77 -6.04
C ALA A 27 11.13 0.54 -5.52
N ILE A 28 10.76 0.53 -4.23
CA ILE A 28 10.15 -0.64 -3.58
C ILE A 28 8.63 -0.52 -3.67
N GLU A 29 7.99 -1.56 -4.19
CA GLU A 29 6.55 -1.72 -4.11
C GLU A 29 6.15 -2.23 -2.73
N VAL A 30 5.24 -1.51 -2.08
CA VAL A 30 4.88 -1.77 -0.68
C VAL A 30 3.41 -2.13 -0.50
N ALA A 31 2.54 -1.77 -1.45
CA ALA A 31 1.13 -2.11 -1.40
C ALA A 31 0.45 -2.02 -2.78
N THR A 32 -0.61 -2.79 -2.95
CA THR A 32 -1.59 -2.61 -4.04
C THR A 32 -2.95 -2.32 -3.42
N VAL A 33 -3.69 -1.39 -4.02
CA VAL A 33 -5.07 -1.04 -3.66
C VAL A 33 -5.93 -1.22 -4.90
N GLU A 34 -6.99 -2.02 -4.84
CA GLU A 34 -7.84 -2.29 -6.01
C GLU A 34 -9.31 -2.39 -5.64
N TYR A 35 -10.18 -2.08 -6.60
CA TYR A 35 -11.61 -2.20 -6.40
C TYR A 35 -12.07 -3.64 -6.70
N ASP A 36 -12.66 -4.27 -5.69
CA ASP A 36 -13.40 -5.51 -5.85
C ASP A 36 -14.86 -5.18 -6.20
N GLY A 37 -15.20 -5.32 -7.48
CA GLY A 37 -16.55 -5.08 -7.99
C GLY A 37 -17.60 -6.05 -7.47
N SER A 38 -17.21 -7.24 -7.00
CA SER A 38 -18.13 -8.25 -6.49
C SER A 38 -18.66 -7.84 -5.12
N ASN A 39 -17.77 -7.36 -4.25
CA ASN A 39 -18.10 -6.94 -2.89
C ASN A 39 -18.34 -5.42 -2.77
N ARG A 40 -18.11 -4.65 -3.85
CA ARG A 40 -18.22 -3.19 -3.89
C ARG A 40 -17.38 -2.51 -2.80
N LEU A 41 -16.15 -2.98 -2.66
CA LEU A 41 -15.18 -2.52 -1.68
C LEU A 41 -13.83 -2.27 -2.36
N TRP A 42 -13.03 -1.40 -1.77
CA TRP A 42 -11.63 -1.28 -2.11
C TRP A 42 -10.83 -2.20 -1.22
N THR A 43 -10.09 -3.13 -1.79
CA THR A 43 -9.15 -4.00 -1.07
C THR A 43 -7.75 -3.43 -1.15
N TRP A 44 -6.94 -3.75 -0.16
CA TRP A 44 -5.50 -3.51 -0.22
C TRP A 44 -4.77 -4.75 0.26
N TRP A 45 -3.56 -4.95 -0.24
CA TRP A 45 -2.64 -6.00 0.20
C TRP A 45 -1.20 -5.54 0.00
N SER A 46 -0.24 -6.22 0.62
CA SER A 46 1.19 -5.89 0.50
C SER A 46 1.99 -7.07 -0.03
N PRO A 47 2.91 -6.87 -1.00
CA PRO A 47 3.85 -7.93 -1.40
C PRO A 47 4.90 -8.24 -0.33
N LEU A 48 4.95 -7.48 0.76
CA LEU A 48 5.93 -7.65 1.84
C LEU A 48 5.53 -8.74 2.85
N SER A 49 4.30 -9.27 2.78
CA SER A 49 3.78 -10.33 3.64
C SER A 49 2.65 -11.09 2.94
N GLU A 50 2.69 -12.43 2.93
CA GLU A 50 1.75 -13.25 2.15
C GLU A 50 0.29 -13.13 2.61
N ASP A 51 0.05 -12.98 3.91
CA ASP A 51 -1.30 -13.03 4.51
C ASP A 51 -1.84 -11.66 4.93
N ILE A 52 -1.25 -10.55 4.47
CA ILE A 52 -1.76 -9.22 4.80
C ILE A 52 -2.65 -8.64 3.71
N TRP A 53 -3.87 -8.32 4.11
CA TRP A 53 -4.79 -7.54 3.33
C TRP A 53 -5.83 -6.87 4.22
N GLY A 54 -6.60 -5.94 3.64
CA GLY A 54 -7.76 -5.35 4.28
C GLY A 54 -8.66 -4.70 3.24
N HIS A 55 -9.69 -3.99 3.72
CA HIS A 55 -10.63 -3.32 2.83
C HIS A 55 -11.19 -2.03 3.41
N ALA A 56 -11.68 -1.15 2.53
CA ALA A 56 -12.40 0.06 2.89
C ALA A 56 -13.53 0.35 1.89
N LYS A 57 -14.40 1.29 2.23
CA LYS A 57 -15.48 1.75 1.34
C LYS A 57 -14.96 2.63 0.19
N GLU A 58 -13.84 3.32 0.42
CA GLU A 58 -13.25 4.28 -0.52
C GLU A 58 -11.77 3.94 -0.75
N ALA A 59 -11.26 4.29 -1.94
CA ALA A 59 -9.87 4.03 -2.32
C ALA A 59 -8.89 4.63 -1.31
N ASP A 60 -9.14 5.87 -0.88
CA ASP A 60 -8.24 6.58 0.03
C ASP A 60 -8.25 5.96 1.44
N GLY A 61 -9.39 5.41 1.88
CA GLY A 61 -9.45 4.62 3.11
C GLY A 61 -8.62 3.34 3.02
N ALA A 62 -8.62 2.65 1.88
CA ALA A 62 -7.80 1.47 1.66
C ALA A 62 -6.31 1.81 1.58
N LYS A 63 -5.94 2.91 0.91
CA LYS A 63 -4.57 3.45 0.91
C LYS A 63 -4.12 3.74 2.33
N GLN A 64 -4.88 4.53 3.09
CA GLN A 64 -4.55 4.90 4.46
C GLN A 64 -4.37 3.68 5.37
N ALA A 65 -5.26 2.68 5.26
CA ALA A 65 -5.13 1.44 6.03
C ALA A 65 -3.83 0.69 5.69
N ALA A 66 -3.42 0.65 4.41
CA ALA A 66 -2.14 0.08 4.00
C ALA A 66 -0.94 0.88 4.55
N GLU A 67 -1.02 2.22 4.61
CA GLU A 67 0.07 3.04 5.18
C GLU A 67 0.21 2.86 6.69
N ILE A 68 -0.91 2.75 7.41
CA ILE A 68 -0.93 2.48 8.85
C ILE A 68 -0.30 1.11 9.11
N TRP A 69 -0.77 0.08 8.39
CA TRP A 69 -0.19 -1.25 8.52
C TRP A 69 1.31 -1.25 8.21
N LEU A 70 1.75 -0.60 7.13
CA LEU A 70 3.17 -0.59 6.76
C LEU A 70 4.02 0.06 7.86
N ARG A 71 3.54 1.16 8.45
CA ARG A 71 4.19 1.80 9.58
C ARG A 71 4.34 0.83 10.74
N ASP A 72 3.25 0.23 11.19
CA ASP A 72 3.25 -0.72 12.32
C ASP A 72 4.10 -1.96 12.02
N TRP A 73 4.11 -2.43 10.77
CA TRP A 73 4.92 -3.57 10.34
C TRP A 73 6.43 -3.25 10.40
N LEU A 74 6.84 -2.07 9.93
CA LEU A 74 8.22 -1.60 9.97
C LEU A 74 8.74 -1.39 11.40
N GLU A 75 7.85 -1.08 12.36
CA GLU A 75 8.23 -0.94 13.77
C GLU A 75 8.82 -2.23 14.35
N ASN A 76 8.39 -3.40 13.85
CA ASN A 76 8.98 -4.69 14.26
C ASN A 76 10.47 -4.80 13.89
N PHE A 77 10.93 -4.00 12.92
CA PHE A 77 12.32 -3.98 12.44
C PHE A 77 13.12 -2.79 12.96
N ARG A 78 12.51 -1.90 13.75
CA ARG A 78 13.17 -0.70 14.29
C ARG A 78 14.55 -0.99 14.90
N PRO A 79 14.75 -2.03 15.74
CA PRO A 79 16.06 -2.30 16.32
C PRO A 79 17.16 -2.55 15.28
N PHE A 80 16.83 -3.20 14.16
CA PHE A 80 17.77 -3.45 13.07
C PHE A 80 18.07 -2.18 12.26
N LEU A 81 17.04 -1.36 12.03
CA LEU A 81 17.17 -0.11 11.26
C LEU A 81 17.95 0.96 12.03
N GLU A 82 17.82 1.01 13.36
CA GLU A 82 18.56 1.93 14.21
C GLU A 82 20.00 1.48 14.46
N ALA A 83 20.26 0.17 14.55
CA ALA A 83 21.62 -0.36 14.74
C ALA A 83 22.52 -0.25 13.50
N GLY A 84 21.93 -0.15 12.30
CA GLY A 84 22.66 -0.01 11.03
C GLY A 84 22.97 1.44 10.64
N ARG A 85 22.72 2.41 11.53
CA ARG A 85 22.85 3.84 11.27
C ARG A 85 24.00 4.45 12.07
#